data_AF-A0A960ZK08-F1
#
_entry.id   AF-A0A960ZK08-F1
#
_cell.length_a   1.000
_cell.length_b   1.000
_cell.length_c   1.000
_cell.angle_alpha   90.00
_cell.angle_beta   90.00
_cell.angle_gamma   90.00
#
_symmetry.space_group_name_H-M   'P 1'
#
loop_
_entity.id
_entity.type
_entity.pdbx_description
1 polymer ?
#
loop_
_entity_poly.entity_id
_entity_poly.type
_entity_poly.pdbx_seq_one_letter_code
_entity_poly.pdbx_strand_id
1 'polypeptide(L)'
;MVFFLKPIRYLIHVQERRRYSFKILFFFAIFVGLGRALQEMLFFKVPLKNSEILTFIPFYLSLGYLLTLILSLSGSLPWRKVNLAVVIGIFLGLFPPVLDLLLSERSSVFYGYYFLWNLNQLPWLGYKPELNFPLGEAITIWASIAFCGIYIAIKTGSLWRTLLSLILAYSVFIFAGSLLPMLVFRIKYGLLESMQSSGRIDSVMMRPVIYYLAVAQMMVMFVCYLTLNISLLKHILKRLPHTFPFIAICALGGSYANAELIDIVLICFAVMLAGLGTLVQNDWFDRHEDSRISVVSAEDVFAFNSIFFLIIVFLFMLNIRAVIPLLLAYATSFLYNYPFYRARNSFPGNLKIEGIWGGSVFVSGLLLMKIQDITDGQLLAAFLVFGGWSLVAAIKDAKDVQTDSKNNVKTLYTIFMSRAVPFQKIHFFVRIAVVIAFLIPPIILLLSTPIWYAAIAFLLGPLSIFFITRKADTNAFLGLLSSSALFILYFVLLAQLDIFRI
;
A
#
# COMPACT_ATOMS: atom_id res chain seq x y z
N MET A 1 -27.11 -37.10 -1.45
CA MET A 1 -26.11 -36.07 -1.04
C MET A 1 -24.65 -36.54 -1.14
N VAL A 2 -24.29 -37.75 -0.72
CA VAL A 2 -22.90 -38.26 -0.72
C VAL A 2 -22.25 -38.34 -2.12
N PHE A 3 -23.02 -38.59 -3.18
CA PHE A 3 -22.50 -38.73 -4.55
C PHE A 3 -22.08 -37.39 -5.18
N PHE A 4 -22.85 -36.32 -4.95
CA PHE A 4 -22.59 -34.97 -5.51
C PHE A 4 -21.38 -34.26 -4.87
N LEU A 5 -21.00 -34.64 -3.65
CA LEU A 5 -19.85 -34.03 -2.97
C LEU A 5 -18.51 -34.63 -3.39
N LYS A 6 -18.48 -35.82 -4.00
CA LYS A 6 -17.23 -36.48 -4.40
C LYS A 6 -16.39 -35.65 -5.39
N PRO A 7 -16.95 -35.08 -6.48
CA PRO A 7 -16.20 -34.24 -7.41
C PRO A 7 -15.67 -32.97 -6.74
N ILE A 8 -16.49 -32.30 -5.92
CA ILE A 8 -16.10 -31.08 -5.20
C ILE A 8 -14.96 -31.36 -4.23
N ARG A 9 -15.05 -32.46 -3.45
CA ARG A 9 -13.97 -32.92 -2.56
C ARG A 9 -12.68 -33.18 -3.32
N TYR A 10 -12.76 -33.85 -4.46
CA TYR A 10 -11.61 -34.13 -5.30
C TYR A 10 -10.96 -32.83 -5.81
N LEU A 11 -11.74 -31.88 -6.33
CA LEU A 11 -11.24 -30.58 -6.79
C LEU A 11 -10.55 -29.80 -5.67
N ILE A 12 -11.16 -29.70 -4.49
CA ILE A 12 -10.54 -29.04 -3.33
C ILE A 12 -9.21 -29.69 -2.97
N HIS A 13 -9.17 -31.02 -2.92
CA HIS A 13 -7.95 -31.77 -2.59
C HIS A 13 -6.84 -31.55 -3.62
N VAL A 14 -7.17 -31.53 -4.90
CA VAL A 14 -6.20 -31.25 -5.98
C VAL A 14 -5.63 -29.83 -5.85
N GLN A 15 -6.46 -28.83 -5.54
CA GLN A 15 -5.97 -27.46 -5.39
C GLN A 15 -5.06 -27.31 -4.15
N GLU A 16 -5.44 -27.88 -3.01
CA GLU A 16 -4.65 -27.76 -1.78
C GLU A 16 -3.31 -28.50 -1.80
N ARG A 17 -3.13 -29.46 -2.71
CA ARG A 17 -1.84 -30.13 -2.93
C ARG A 17 -0.81 -29.23 -3.61
N ARG A 18 -1.25 -28.13 -4.24
CA ARG A 18 -0.34 -27.19 -4.90
C ARG A 18 0.44 -26.41 -3.84
N ARG A 19 1.66 -26.00 -4.20
CA ARG A 19 2.42 -25.07 -3.38
C ARG A 19 1.80 -23.67 -3.53
N TYR A 20 1.57 -23.00 -2.40
CA TYR A 20 1.12 -21.62 -2.41
C TYR A 20 2.07 -20.74 -3.23
N SER A 21 1.50 -19.92 -4.10
CA SER A 21 2.17 -18.81 -4.75
C SER A 21 1.17 -17.67 -4.92
N PHE A 22 1.56 -16.47 -4.50
CA PHE A 22 0.78 -15.25 -4.66
C PHE A 22 0.44 -15.03 -6.14
N LYS A 23 1.39 -15.34 -7.02
CA LYS A 23 1.27 -15.19 -8.47
C LYS A 23 0.02 -15.88 -9.02
N ILE A 24 -0.34 -17.04 -8.48
CA ILE A 24 -1.52 -17.79 -8.94
C ILE A 24 -2.77 -16.93 -8.74
N LEU A 25 -3.04 -16.48 -7.51
CA LEU A 25 -4.22 -15.67 -7.24
C LEU A 25 -4.18 -14.34 -8.00
N PHE A 26 -3.00 -13.72 -8.11
CA PHE A 26 -2.82 -12.48 -8.86
C PHE A 26 -3.18 -12.63 -10.35
N PHE A 27 -2.65 -13.64 -11.04
CA PHE A 27 -2.96 -13.90 -12.45
C PHE A 27 -4.41 -14.33 -12.65
N PHE A 28 -5.00 -15.08 -11.71
CA PHE A 28 -6.42 -15.38 -11.74
C PHE A 28 -7.28 -14.13 -11.58
N ALA A 29 -6.92 -13.20 -10.69
CA ALA A 29 -7.61 -11.92 -10.56
C ALA A 29 -7.51 -11.06 -11.83
N ILE A 30 -6.36 -11.07 -12.50
CA ILE A 30 -6.19 -10.44 -13.82
C ILE A 30 -7.12 -11.10 -14.85
N PHE A 31 -7.03 -12.42 -14.98
CA PHE A 31 -7.80 -13.18 -15.96
C PHE A 31 -9.32 -12.99 -15.77
N VAL A 32 -9.81 -13.16 -14.54
CA VAL A 32 -11.24 -13.00 -14.23
C VAL A 32 -11.66 -11.54 -14.36
N GLY A 33 -10.85 -10.58 -13.88
CA GLY A 33 -11.18 -9.16 -13.97
C GLY A 33 -11.30 -8.68 -15.41
N LEU A 34 -10.32 -9.01 -16.27
CA LEU A 34 -10.35 -8.68 -17.69
C LEU A 34 -11.45 -9.44 -18.43
N GLY A 35 -11.61 -10.74 -18.17
CA GLY A 35 -12.66 -11.56 -18.77
C GLY A 35 -14.05 -11.02 -18.45
N ARG A 36 -14.27 -10.62 -17.19
CA ARG A 36 -15.52 -10.00 -16.74
C ARG A 36 -15.80 -8.70 -17.49
N ALA A 37 -14.82 -7.80 -17.52
CA ALA A 37 -14.98 -6.52 -18.24
C ALA A 37 -15.28 -6.73 -19.74
N LEU A 38 -14.60 -7.68 -20.38
CA LEU A 38 -14.86 -8.03 -21.79
C LEU A 38 -16.28 -8.58 -21.99
N GLN A 39 -16.75 -9.45 -21.10
CA GLN A 39 -18.12 -9.96 -21.17
C GLN A 39 -19.15 -8.83 -21.02
N GLU A 40 -18.93 -7.87 -20.11
CA GLU A 40 -19.83 -6.73 -19.95
C GLU A 40 -19.86 -5.82 -21.19
N MET A 41 -18.70 -5.57 -21.79
CA MET A 41 -18.60 -4.79 -23.02
C MET A 41 -19.26 -5.51 -24.20
N LEU A 42 -19.05 -6.82 -24.36
CA LEU A 42 -19.53 -7.58 -25.51
C LEU A 42 -21.01 -7.97 -25.41
N PHE A 43 -21.46 -8.43 -24.24
CA PHE A 43 -22.82 -8.94 -24.06
C PHE A 43 -23.83 -7.82 -23.78
N PHE A 44 -23.42 -6.77 -23.06
CA PHE A 44 -24.32 -5.71 -22.60
C PHE A 44 -23.96 -4.32 -23.13
N LYS A 45 -22.98 -4.22 -24.05
CA LYS A 45 -22.55 -2.96 -24.69
C LYS A 45 -22.23 -1.84 -23.69
N VAL A 46 -21.71 -2.21 -22.52
CA VAL A 46 -21.32 -1.24 -21.50
C VAL A 46 -20.15 -0.40 -22.04
N PRO A 47 -20.25 0.95 -22.05
CA PRO A 47 -19.21 1.83 -22.58
C PRO A 47 -18.07 2.01 -21.57
N LEU A 48 -17.32 0.93 -21.28
CA LEU A 48 -16.15 0.97 -20.42
C LEU A 48 -14.96 1.61 -21.14
N LYS A 49 -14.27 2.54 -20.47
CA LYS A 49 -12.95 3.00 -20.91
C LYS A 49 -11.87 1.98 -20.54
N ASN A 50 -10.79 1.94 -21.31
CA ASN A 50 -9.66 1.02 -21.07
C ASN A 50 -9.13 1.06 -19.63
N SER A 51 -9.13 2.25 -19.00
CA SER A 51 -8.70 2.43 -17.62
C SER A 51 -9.69 1.88 -16.57
N GLU A 52 -10.98 1.89 -16.87
CA GLU A 52 -12.05 1.35 -16.01
C GLU A 52 -12.03 -0.19 -16.01
N ILE A 53 -11.60 -0.82 -17.11
CA ILE A 53 -11.40 -2.28 -17.19
C ILE A 53 -10.42 -2.78 -16.12
N LEU A 54 -9.37 -2.02 -15.80
CA LEU A 54 -8.37 -2.46 -14.82
C LEU A 54 -8.91 -2.50 -13.39
N THR A 55 -10.00 -1.79 -13.07
CA THR A 55 -10.53 -1.70 -11.69
C THR A 55 -11.15 -3.01 -11.21
N PHE A 56 -11.48 -3.93 -12.12
CA PHE A 56 -11.93 -5.27 -11.77
C PHE A 56 -10.80 -6.12 -11.13
N ILE A 57 -9.53 -5.83 -11.41
CA ILE A 57 -8.40 -6.62 -10.91
C ILE A 57 -8.26 -6.48 -9.37
N PRO A 58 -8.21 -5.27 -8.78
CA PRO A 58 -8.24 -5.09 -7.33
C PRO A 58 -9.46 -5.70 -6.65
N PHE A 59 -10.63 -5.63 -7.28
CA PHE A 59 -11.84 -6.23 -6.75
C PHE A 59 -11.65 -7.72 -6.52
N TYR A 60 -11.29 -8.49 -7.56
CA TYR A 60 -11.11 -9.94 -7.43
C TYR A 60 -9.93 -10.33 -6.53
N LEU A 61 -8.87 -9.53 -6.50
CA LEU A 61 -7.74 -9.76 -5.60
C LEU A 61 -8.15 -9.56 -4.13
N SER A 62 -8.88 -8.48 -3.84
CA SER A 62 -9.43 -8.19 -2.50
C SER A 62 -10.45 -9.22 -2.04
N LEU A 63 -11.35 -9.62 -2.94
CA LEU A 63 -12.35 -10.65 -2.68
C LEU A 63 -11.67 -11.99 -2.37
N GLY A 64 -10.64 -12.36 -3.12
CA GLY A 64 -9.88 -13.58 -2.89
C GLY A 64 -9.24 -13.62 -1.50
N TYR A 65 -8.65 -12.52 -1.05
CA TYR A 65 -8.04 -12.45 0.28
C TYR A 65 -9.06 -12.33 1.43
N LEU A 66 -10.17 -11.61 1.23
CA LEU A 66 -11.29 -11.58 2.18
C LEU A 66 -11.87 -12.99 2.40
N LEU A 67 -12.17 -13.70 1.31
CA LEU A 67 -12.68 -15.07 1.36
C LEU A 67 -11.66 -16.03 2.00
N THR A 68 -10.37 -15.88 1.67
CA THR A 68 -9.30 -16.67 2.31
C THR A 68 -9.26 -16.44 3.82
N LEU A 69 -9.38 -15.18 4.26
CA LEU A 69 -9.37 -14.81 5.68
C LEU A 69 -10.53 -15.46 6.42
N ILE A 70 -11.77 -15.27 5.95
CA ILE A 70 -12.95 -15.80 6.65
C ILE A 70 -12.98 -17.34 6.67
N LEU A 71 -12.52 -18.01 5.60
CA LEU A 71 -12.48 -19.47 5.52
C LEU A 71 -11.36 -20.05 6.38
N SER A 72 -10.21 -19.39 6.43
CA SER A 72 -9.11 -19.78 7.32
C SER A 72 -9.52 -19.64 8.80
N LEU A 73 -10.19 -18.54 9.16
CA LEU A 73 -10.67 -18.31 10.52
C LEU A 73 -11.79 -19.28 10.92
N SER A 74 -12.86 -19.36 10.14
CA SER A 74 -14.01 -20.25 10.43
C SER A 74 -13.61 -21.72 10.47
N GLY A 75 -12.67 -22.13 9.61
CA GLY A 75 -12.17 -23.50 9.56
C GLY A 75 -11.02 -23.82 10.51
N SER A 76 -10.36 -22.81 11.09
CA SER A 76 -9.02 -22.95 11.72
C SER A 76 -8.01 -23.64 10.79
N LEU A 77 -8.09 -23.34 9.48
CA LEU A 77 -7.31 -24.00 8.45
C LEU A 77 -6.08 -23.16 8.06
N PRO A 78 -4.97 -23.78 7.65
CA PRO A 78 -3.81 -23.05 7.12
C PRO A 78 -4.20 -22.21 5.90
N TRP A 79 -4.13 -20.89 6.02
CA TRP A 79 -4.63 -19.95 5.00
C TRP A 79 -4.00 -20.16 3.61
N ARG A 80 -2.74 -20.58 3.55
CA ARG A 80 -2.04 -20.87 2.29
C ARG A 80 -2.72 -21.97 1.47
N LYS A 81 -3.32 -22.97 2.13
CA LYS A 81 -4.10 -24.03 1.48
C LYS A 81 -5.48 -23.52 1.06
N VAL A 82 -6.14 -22.79 1.96
CA VAL A 82 -7.44 -22.16 1.71
C VAL A 82 -7.39 -21.24 0.49
N ASN A 83 -6.34 -20.43 0.37
CA ASN A 83 -6.16 -19.48 -0.72
C ASN A 83 -6.19 -20.16 -2.11
N LEU A 84 -5.59 -21.35 -2.23
CA LEU A 84 -5.61 -22.13 -3.47
C LEU A 84 -7.01 -22.65 -3.81
N ALA A 85 -7.82 -23.00 -2.81
CA ALA A 85 -9.21 -23.38 -3.03
C ALA A 85 -10.08 -22.17 -3.42
N VAL A 86 -9.81 -20.99 -2.86
CA VAL A 86 -10.54 -19.75 -3.18
C VAL A 86 -10.38 -19.34 -4.64
N VAL A 87 -9.29 -19.73 -5.31
CA VAL A 87 -9.14 -19.52 -6.77
C VAL A 87 -10.30 -20.09 -7.58
N ILE A 88 -10.88 -21.23 -7.15
CA ILE A 88 -12.09 -21.81 -7.77
C ILE A 88 -13.26 -20.83 -7.65
N GLY A 89 -13.44 -20.21 -6.49
CA GLY A 89 -14.48 -19.23 -6.23
C GLY A 89 -14.28 -17.94 -7.04
N ILE A 90 -13.05 -17.46 -7.17
CA ILE A 90 -12.74 -16.29 -8.00
C ILE A 90 -13.08 -16.53 -9.47
N PHE A 91 -12.85 -17.74 -9.98
CA PHE A 91 -13.25 -18.11 -11.34
C PHE A 91 -14.77 -17.96 -11.58
N LEU A 92 -15.59 -18.09 -10.53
CA LEU A 92 -17.04 -17.90 -10.66
C LEU A 92 -17.43 -16.49 -11.10
N GLY A 93 -16.55 -15.49 -10.94
CA GLY A 93 -16.78 -14.11 -11.37
C GLY A 93 -17.04 -13.92 -12.88
N LEU A 94 -16.73 -14.94 -13.70
CA LEU A 94 -17.04 -14.95 -15.14
C LEU A 94 -18.45 -15.42 -15.47
N PHE A 95 -19.19 -15.99 -14.52
CA PHE A 95 -20.53 -16.53 -14.77
C PHE A 95 -21.66 -15.50 -14.81
N PRO A 96 -21.69 -14.43 -14.01
CA PRO A 96 -22.86 -13.55 -13.99
C PRO A 96 -23.27 -12.99 -15.36
N PRO A 97 -22.35 -12.47 -16.21
CA PRO A 97 -22.73 -11.96 -17.52
C PRO A 97 -23.29 -13.04 -18.43
N VAL A 98 -22.74 -14.26 -18.34
CA VAL A 98 -23.20 -15.42 -19.11
C VAL A 98 -24.58 -15.86 -18.64
N LEU A 99 -24.79 -15.95 -17.33
CA LEU A 99 -26.07 -16.33 -16.74
C LEU A 99 -27.15 -15.30 -17.06
N ASP A 100 -26.85 -14.01 -16.96
CA ASP A 100 -27.82 -12.97 -17.31
C ASP A 100 -28.12 -12.92 -18.80
N LEU A 101 -27.14 -13.17 -19.67
CA LEU A 101 -27.39 -13.30 -21.11
C LEU A 101 -28.35 -14.47 -21.42
N LEU A 102 -28.28 -15.55 -20.64
CA LEU A 102 -29.13 -16.73 -20.82
C LEU A 102 -30.50 -16.62 -20.14
N LEU A 103 -30.60 -15.86 -19.04
CA LEU A 103 -31.77 -15.84 -18.16
C LEU A 103 -32.57 -14.53 -18.21
N SER A 104 -32.02 -13.44 -18.77
CA SER A 104 -32.63 -12.10 -18.75
C SER A 104 -32.74 -11.52 -20.15
N GLU A 105 -33.89 -10.93 -20.47
CA GLU A 105 -34.14 -10.24 -21.75
C GLU A 105 -33.59 -8.79 -21.79
N ARG A 106 -32.95 -8.30 -20.71
CA ARG A 106 -32.54 -6.89 -20.61
C ARG A 106 -31.24 -6.59 -21.37
N SER A 107 -31.28 -5.52 -22.17
CA SER A 107 -30.18 -5.10 -23.06
C SER A 107 -29.12 -4.20 -22.42
N SER A 108 -29.27 -3.78 -21.16
CA SER A 108 -28.30 -2.91 -20.50
C SER A 108 -28.25 -3.16 -18.99
N VAL A 109 -27.35 -4.03 -18.56
CA VAL A 109 -26.99 -4.17 -17.15
C VAL A 109 -25.53 -3.78 -17.00
N PHE A 110 -25.29 -2.66 -16.31
CA PHE A 110 -23.96 -2.33 -15.82
C PHE A 110 -23.81 -3.05 -14.48
N TYR A 111 -22.87 -3.96 -14.29
CA TYR A 111 -22.75 -4.64 -13.00
C TYR A 111 -22.08 -3.70 -12.01
N GLY A 112 -22.85 -3.31 -10.99
CA GLY A 112 -22.54 -2.13 -10.21
C GLY A 112 -22.34 -2.41 -8.74
N TYR A 113 -21.44 -1.64 -8.15
CA TYR A 113 -21.43 -1.40 -6.71
C TYR A 113 -22.66 -0.61 -6.29
N TYR A 114 -23.13 -0.84 -5.06
CA TYR A 114 -24.16 -0.03 -4.44
C TYR A 114 -23.54 1.18 -3.71
N PHE A 115 -23.85 2.40 -4.17
CA PHE A 115 -23.27 3.63 -3.62
C PHE A 115 -24.21 4.43 -2.70
N LEU A 116 -25.51 4.13 -2.70
CA LEU A 116 -26.49 4.90 -1.93
C LEU A 116 -26.30 4.66 -0.42
N TRP A 117 -26.26 5.74 0.37
CA TRP A 117 -26.20 5.69 1.83
C TRP A 117 -27.58 5.40 2.45
N ASN A 118 -28.22 4.32 2.02
CA ASN A 118 -29.58 3.95 2.45
C ASN A 118 -29.71 2.44 2.66
N LEU A 119 -29.57 1.98 3.92
CA LEU A 119 -29.63 0.56 4.26
C LEU A 119 -31.00 -0.08 3.98
N ASN A 120 -32.08 0.70 3.93
CA ASN A 120 -33.41 0.19 3.61
C ASN A 120 -33.53 -0.21 2.13
N GLN A 121 -32.72 0.39 1.27
CA GLN A 121 -32.68 0.09 -0.16
C GLN A 121 -31.53 -0.84 -0.55
N LEU A 122 -30.74 -1.32 0.42
CA LEU A 122 -29.64 -2.24 0.18
C LEU A 122 -30.14 -3.52 -0.52
N PRO A 123 -29.45 -4.03 -1.55
CA PRO A 123 -29.81 -5.29 -2.21
C PRO A 123 -29.46 -6.50 -1.33
N TRP A 124 -30.19 -6.69 -0.23
CA TRP A 124 -29.92 -7.75 0.75
C TRP A 124 -29.86 -9.15 0.14
N LEU A 125 -30.65 -9.43 -0.90
CA LEU A 125 -30.64 -10.74 -1.57
C LEU A 125 -29.62 -10.82 -2.72
N GLY A 126 -28.82 -9.77 -2.95
CA GLY A 126 -27.97 -9.67 -4.14
C GLY A 126 -28.75 -9.53 -5.46
N TYR A 127 -30.07 -9.36 -5.38
CA TYR A 127 -30.97 -9.16 -6.51
C TYR A 127 -31.75 -7.87 -6.32
N LYS A 128 -31.49 -6.91 -7.21
CA LYS A 128 -32.19 -5.64 -7.31
C LYS A 128 -31.92 -5.01 -8.70
N PRO A 129 -32.62 -5.43 -9.75
CA PRO A 129 -32.31 -5.04 -11.13
C PRO A 129 -32.33 -3.53 -11.38
N GLU A 130 -33.17 -2.78 -10.67
CA GLU A 130 -33.23 -1.32 -10.72
C GLU A 130 -31.99 -0.62 -10.14
N LEU A 131 -31.16 -1.37 -9.41
CA LEU A 131 -29.88 -0.94 -8.85
C LEU A 131 -28.71 -1.70 -9.45
N ASN A 132 -28.85 -2.26 -10.66
CA ASN A 132 -27.74 -2.94 -11.33
C ASN A 132 -27.27 -4.25 -10.65
N PHE A 133 -28.16 -4.91 -9.89
CA PHE A 133 -27.96 -6.26 -9.35
C PHE A 133 -28.92 -7.26 -10.03
N PRO A 134 -28.53 -7.83 -11.19
CA PRO A 134 -29.40 -8.73 -11.96
C PRO A 134 -29.39 -10.17 -11.39
N LEU A 135 -30.15 -11.06 -12.02
CA LEU A 135 -30.40 -12.41 -11.52
C LEU A 135 -29.14 -13.30 -11.55
N GLY A 136 -28.35 -13.24 -12.63
CA GLY A 136 -27.12 -14.00 -12.79
C GLY A 136 -26.05 -13.64 -11.76
N GLU A 137 -25.95 -12.35 -11.41
CA GLU A 137 -25.11 -11.86 -10.30
C GLU A 137 -25.59 -12.45 -8.97
N ALA A 138 -26.90 -12.37 -8.68
CA ALA A 138 -27.48 -12.94 -7.46
C ALA A 138 -27.22 -14.45 -7.33
N ILE A 139 -27.44 -15.21 -8.40
CA ILE A 139 -27.20 -16.67 -8.43
C ILE A 139 -25.73 -16.96 -8.13
N THR A 140 -24.81 -16.21 -8.74
CA THR A 140 -23.37 -16.42 -8.56
C THR A 140 -22.91 -16.07 -7.15
N ILE A 141 -23.43 -14.99 -6.56
CA ILE A 141 -23.16 -14.60 -5.17
C ILE A 141 -23.60 -15.71 -4.22
N TRP A 142 -24.86 -16.17 -4.33
CA TRP A 142 -25.38 -17.23 -3.47
C TRP A 142 -24.67 -18.56 -3.68
N ALA A 143 -24.31 -18.90 -4.92
CA ALA A 143 -23.48 -20.07 -5.21
C ALA A 143 -22.13 -19.96 -4.52
N SER A 144 -21.46 -18.80 -4.58
CA SER A 144 -20.16 -18.55 -3.93
C SER A 144 -20.24 -18.67 -2.41
N ILE A 145 -21.31 -18.12 -1.80
CA ILE A 145 -21.59 -18.27 -0.36
C ILE A 145 -21.80 -19.75 -0.02
N ALA A 146 -22.63 -20.47 -0.78
CA ALA A 146 -22.87 -21.89 -0.58
C ALA A 146 -21.58 -22.72 -0.70
N PHE A 147 -20.72 -22.42 -1.68
CA PHE A 147 -19.41 -23.06 -1.85
C PHE A 147 -18.51 -22.86 -0.64
N CYS A 148 -18.52 -21.68 -0.02
CA CYS A 148 -17.80 -21.42 1.23
C CYS A 148 -18.26 -22.35 2.35
N GLY A 149 -19.58 -22.47 2.55
CA GLY A 149 -20.17 -23.40 3.51
C GLY A 149 -19.81 -24.86 3.21
N ILE A 150 -19.98 -25.30 1.96
CA ILE A 150 -19.63 -26.67 1.52
C ILE A 150 -18.15 -26.97 1.78
N TYR A 151 -17.26 -26.03 1.47
CA TYR A 151 -15.82 -26.18 1.72
C TYR A 151 -15.52 -26.42 3.20
N ILE A 152 -16.08 -25.60 4.10
CA ILE A 152 -15.87 -25.75 5.55
C ILE A 152 -16.52 -27.02 6.09
N ALA A 153 -17.70 -27.39 5.61
CA ALA A 153 -18.37 -28.64 5.96
C ALA A 153 -17.51 -29.85 5.60
N ILE A 154 -16.92 -29.86 4.39
CA ILE A 154 -16.01 -30.92 3.93
C ILE A 154 -14.76 -30.99 4.81
N LYS A 155 -14.18 -29.84 5.19
CA LYS A 155 -12.89 -29.81 5.89
C LYS A 155 -12.96 -30.04 7.38
N THR A 156 -14.07 -29.64 8.00
CA THR A 156 -14.18 -29.65 9.46
C THR A 156 -15.24 -30.61 9.98
N GLY A 157 -16.20 -31.02 9.14
CA GLY A 157 -17.37 -31.80 9.58
C GLY A 157 -18.28 -31.05 10.58
N SER A 158 -18.03 -29.76 10.83
CA SER A 158 -18.70 -29.00 11.89
C SER A 158 -19.82 -28.12 11.31
N LEU A 159 -21.05 -28.34 11.79
CA LEU A 159 -22.21 -27.53 11.42
C LEU A 159 -22.04 -26.06 11.81
N TRP A 160 -21.58 -25.78 13.03
CA TRP A 160 -21.40 -24.40 13.51
C TRP A 160 -20.36 -23.62 12.71
N ARG A 161 -19.23 -24.25 12.36
CA ARG A 161 -18.20 -23.62 11.51
C ARG A 161 -18.73 -23.37 10.09
N THR A 162 -19.56 -24.28 9.58
CA THR A 162 -20.23 -24.14 8.29
C THR A 162 -21.18 -22.95 8.29
N LEU A 163 -22.05 -22.84 9.29
CA LEU A 163 -22.97 -21.71 9.45
C LEU A 163 -22.21 -20.39 9.59
N LEU A 164 -21.16 -20.35 10.42
CA LEU A 164 -20.30 -19.18 10.58
C LEU A 164 -19.68 -18.76 9.23
N SER A 165 -19.20 -19.72 8.43
CA SER A 165 -18.65 -19.43 7.11
C SER A 165 -19.68 -18.85 6.14
N LEU A 166 -20.94 -19.31 6.18
CA LEU A 166 -22.01 -18.77 5.35
C LEU A 166 -22.31 -17.32 5.73
N ILE A 167 -22.44 -17.04 7.03
CA ILE A 167 -22.67 -15.69 7.56
C ILE A 167 -21.52 -14.76 7.16
N LEU A 168 -20.27 -15.17 7.40
CA LEU A 168 -19.10 -14.34 7.07
C LEU A 168 -18.94 -14.13 5.55
N ALA A 169 -19.24 -15.14 4.72
CA ALA A 169 -19.20 -14.98 3.26
C ALA A 169 -20.27 -13.99 2.77
N TYR A 170 -21.46 -14.04 3.35
CA TYR A 170 -22.50 -13.05 3.09
C TYR A 170 -22.09 -11.64 3.55
N SER A 171 -21.43 -11.51 4.71
CA SER A 171 -20.87 -10.23 5.16
C SER A 171 -19.81 -9.69 4.21
N VAL A 172 -18.96 -10.55 3.62
CA VAL A 172 -17.99 -10.15 2.59
C VAL A 172 -18.69 -9.59 1.35
N PHE A 173 -19.79 -10.22 0.91
CA PHE A 173 -20.62 -9.69 -0.18
C PHE A 173 -21.15 -8.29 0.13
N ILE A 174 -21.81 -8.10 1.28
CA ILE A 174 -22.36 -6.80 1.69
C ILE A 174 -21.25 -5.75 1.82
N PHE A 175 -20.09 -6.14 2.35
CA PHE A 175 -18.95 -5.24 2.48
C PHE A 175 -18.38 -4.81 1.13
N ALA A 176 -18.05 -5.76 0.24
CA ALA A 176 -17.39 -5.48 -1.03
C ALA A 176 -18.34 -4.86 -2.07
N GLY A 177 -19.59 -5.31 -2.11
CA GLY A 177 -20.61 -4.85 -3.06
C GLY A 177 -21.28 -3.52 -2.66
N SER A 178 -21.29 -3.18 -1.36
CA SER A 178 -22.06 -2.04 -0.87
C SER A 178 -21.31 -1.15 0.12
N LEU A 179 -20.90 -1.65 1.30
CA LEU A 179 -20.38 -0.78 2.37
C LEU A 179 -19.09 -0.05 1.98
N LEU A 180 -18.16 -0.74 1.34
CA LEU A 180 -16.90 -0.15 0.88
C LEU A 180 -17.14 0.90 -0.21
N PRO A 181 -17.90 0.61 -1.28
CA PRO A 181 -18.30 1.63 -2.26
C PRO A 181 -19.03 2.84 -1.68
N MET A 182 -20.00 2.62 -0.78
CA MET A 182 -20.71 3.69 -0.06
C MET A 182 -19.74 4.60 0.71
N LEU A 183 -18.77 4.01 1.42
CA LEU A 183 -17.77 4.74 2.17
C LEU A 183 -16.86 5.56 1.25
N VAL A 184 -16.37 4.96 0.16
CA VAL A 184 -15.50 5.65 -0.81
C VAL A 184 -16.24 6.81 -1.47
N PHE A 185 -17.49 6.60 -1.88
CA PHE A 185 -18.33 7.66 -2.42
C PHE A 185 -18.52 8.79 -1.40
N ARG A 186 -18.84 8.44 -0.15
CA ARG A 186 -19.03 9.41 0.93
C ARG A 186 -17.80 10.27 1.19
N ILE A 187 -16.62 9.65 1.22
CA ILE A 187 -15.36 10.36 1.43
C ILE A 187 -15.10 11.36 0.30
N LYS A 188 -15.45 11.01 -0.95
CA LYS A 188 -15.12 11.85 -2.11
C LYS A 188 -16.17 12.92 -2.43
N TYR A 189 -17.45 12.58 -2.37
CA TYR A 189 -18.56 13.43 -2.85
C TYR A 189 -19.65 13.68 -1.81
N GLY A 190 -19.52 13.12 -0.60
CA GLY A 190 -20.53 13.27 0.46
C GLY A 190 -21.67 12.25 0.37
N LEU A 191 -22.76 12.52 1.10
CA LEU A 191 -23.86 11.57 1.27
C LEU A 191 -24.77 11.52 0.03
N LEU A 192 -25.09 10.29 -0.39
CA LEU A 192 -26.01 10.02 -1.49
C LEU A 192 -27.22 9.24 -0.98
N GLU A 193 -28.29 9.94 -0.60
CA GLU A 193 -29.39 9.32 0.17
C GLU A 193 -30.57 8.82 -0.68
N SER A 194 -30.71 9.28 -1.92
CA SER A 194 -31.88 9.01 -2.77
C SER A 194 -31.52 8.55 -4.19
N MET A 195 -32.41 7.76 -4.78
CA MET A 195 -32.34 7.35 -6.19
C MET A 195 -32.40 8.53 -7.16
N GLN A 196 -33.09 9.60 -6.78
CA GLN A 196 -33.15 10.80 -7.61
C GLN A 196 -31.80 11.52 -7.62
N SER A 197 -31.09 11.52 -6.50
CA SER A 197 -29.74 12.06 -6.39
C SER A 197 -28.71 11.20 -7.13
N SER A 198 -28.86 9.87 -7.13
CA SER A 198 -27.95 8.98 -7.88
C SER A 198 -28.11 9.11 -9.39
N GLY A 199 -29.33 9.36 -9.88
CA GLY A 199 -29.59 9.62 -11.30
C GLY A 199 -28.92 10.90 -11.85
N ARG A 200 -28.42 11.78 -10.98
CA ARG A 200 -27.67 12.98 -11.36
C ARG A 200 -26.17 12.74 -11.46
N ILE A 201 -25.67 11.58 -11.04
CA ILE A 201 -24.25 11.27 -11.11
C ILE A 201 -23.94 10.75 -12.51
N ASP A 202 -23.18 11.51 -13.27
CA ASP A 202 -22.75 11.11 -14.60
C ASP A 202 -21.53 10.16 -14.54
N SER A 203 -21.17 9.61 -15.71
CA SER A 203 -20.00 8.73 -15.85
C SER A 203 -18.66 9.44 -15.57
N VAL A 204 -18.62 10.78 -15.64
CA VAL A 204 -17.42 11.57 -15.39
C VAL A 204 -17.14 11.66 -13.89
N MET A 205 -18.18 11.89 -13.09
CA MET A 205 -18.12 11.90 -11.62
C MET A 205 -17.87 10.51 -11.04
N MET A 206 -18.42 9.45 -11.64
CA MET A 206 -18.21 8.08 -11.14
C MET A 206 -16.78 7.58 -11.33
N ARG A 207 -16.08 8.02 -12.38
CA ARG A 207 -14.75 7.49 -12.71
C ARG A 207 -13.74 7.66 -11.56
N PRO A 208 -13.56 8.85 -10.95
CA PRO A 208 -12.72 8.99 -9.78
C PRO A 208 -13.12 8.05 -8.63
N VAL A 209 -14.43 7.88 -8.37
CA VAL A 209 -14.92 6.98 -7.29
C VAL A 209 -14.44 5.55 -7.53
N ILE A 210 -14.55 5.06 -8.76
CA ILE A 210 -14.16 3.68 -9.09
C ILE A 210 -12.63 3.50 -8.90
N TYR A 211 -11.82 4.51 -9.24
CA TYR A 211 -10.37 4.44 -9.01
C TYR A 211 -10.02 4.52 -7.52
N TYR A 212 -10.67 5.37 -6.73
CA TYR A 212 -10.50 5.36 -5.27
C TYR A 212 -10.96 4.04 -4.66
N LEU A 213 -12.02 3.43 -5.21
CA LEU A 213 -12.53 2.14 -4.76
C LEU A 213 -11.52 1.03 -5.06
N ALA A 214 -10.90 1.05 -6.25
CA ALA A 214 -9.80 0.15 -6.59
C ALA A 214 -8.62 0.28 -5.61
N VAL A 215 -8.24 1.50 -5.24
CA VAL A 215 -7.21 1.75 -4.20
C VAL A 215 -7.66 1.17 -2.85
N ALA A 216 -8.90 1.42 -2.43
CA ALA A 216 -9.44 0.93 -1.16
C ALA A 216 -9.49 -0.61 -1.11
N GLN A 217 -9.85 -1.27 -2.21
CA GLN A 217 -9.83 -2.73 -2.35
C GLN A 217 -8.40 -3.29 -2.21
N MET A 218 -7.40 -2.61 -2.78
CA MET A 218 -6.00 -2.99 -2.56
C MET A 218 -5.59 -2.86 -1.08
N MET A 219 -6.12 -1.88 -0.34
CA MET A 219 -5.86 -1.77 1.10
C MET A 219 -6.51 -2.86 1.90
N VAL A 220 -7.76 -3.18 1.60
CA VAL A 220 -8.46 -4.31 2.23
C VAL A 220 -7.68 -5.61 1.99
N MET A 221 -7.23 -5.82 0.76
CA MET A 221 -6.41 -6.96 0.39
C MET A 221 -5.09 -7.01 1.16
N PHE A 222 -4.38 -5.88 1.26
CA PHE A 222 -3.13 -5.76 2.02
C PHE A 222 -3.33 -6.07 3.51
N VAL A 223 -4.38 -5.53 4.13
CA VAL A 223 -4.73 -5.80 5.53
C VAL A 223 -5.03 -7.28 5.72
N CYS A 224 -5.86 -7.88 4.86
CA CYS A 224 -6.18 -9.31 4.93
C CYS A 224 -4.92 -10.18 4.78
N TYR A 225 -4.01 -9.83 3.85
CA TYR A 225 -2.75 -10.52 3.66
C TYR A 225 -1.91 -10.54 4.94
N LEU A 226 -1.76 -9.38 5.58
CA LEU A 226 -1.01 -9.25 6.82
C LEU A 226 -1.68 -9.95 8.02
N THR A 227 -3.01 -9.89 8.12
CA THR A 227 -3.76 -10.62 9.15
C THR A 227 -3.56 -12.13 9.01
N LEU A 228 -3.58 -12.65 7.78
CA LEU A 228 -3.29 -14.05 7.49
C LEU A 228 -1.83 -14.43 7.78
N ASN A 229 -0.90 -13.49 7.61
CA ASN A 229 0.53 -13.68 7.85
C ASN A 229 1.01 -12.91 9.10
N ILE A 230 0.51 -13.30 10.27
CA ILE A 230 0.78 -12.59 11.55
C ILE A 230 2.26 -12.45 11.88
N SER A 231 3.10 -13.42 11.50
CA SER A 231 4.55 -13.36 11.69
C SER A 231 5.16 -12.21 10.88
N LEU A 232 4.75 -12.07 9.61
CA LEU A 232 5.14 -10.95 8.77
C LEU A 232 4.58 -9.62 9.29
N LEU A 233 3.32 -9.59 9.74
CA LEU A 233 2.73 -8.37 10.32
C LEU A 233 3.53 -7.88 11.54
N LYS A 234 3.86 -8.78 12.48
CA LYS A 234 4.71 -8.43 13.64
C LYS A 234 6.08 -7.93 13.22
N HIS A 235 6.66 -8.53 12.19
CA HIS A 235 7.94 -8.11 11.62
C HIS A 235 7.86 -6.70 11.01
N ILE A 236 6.83 -6.44 10.21
CA ILE A 236 6.57 -5.15 9.57
C ILE A 236 6.33 -4.06 10.61
N LEU A 237 5.53 -4.32 11.66
CA LEU A 237 5.27 -3.34 12.71
C LEU A 237 6.55 -2.88 13.41
N LYS A 238 7.53 -3.78 13.60
CA LYS A 238 8.85 -3.42 14.14
C LYS A 238 9.69 -2.60 13.16
N ARG A 239 9.50 -2.81 11.85
CA ARG A 239 10.24 -2.11 10.79
C ARG A 239 9.59 -0.78 10.42
N LEU A 240 8.29 -0.59 10.67
CA LEU A 240 7.49 0.58 10.30
C LEU A 240 8.11 1.94 10.68
N PRO A 241 8.77 2.12 11.85
CA PRO A 241 9.41 3.40 12.16
C PRO A 241 10.46 3.87 11.14
N HIS A 242 11.03 2.95 10.33
CA HIS A 242 11.97 3.30 9.27
C HIS A 242 11.32 4.09 8.13
N THR A 243 9.99 4.03 7.97
CA THR A 243 9.26 4.77 6.94
C THR A 243 8.77 6.14 7.41
N PHE A 244 8.71 6.40 8.73
CA PHE A 244 8.16 7.64 9.28
C PHE A 244 8.85 8.92 8.80
N PRO A 245 10.19 8.97 8.67
CA PRO A 245 10.84 10.17 8.14
C PRO A 245 10.41 10.48 6.71
N PHE A 246 10.28 9.46 5.86
CA PHE A 246 9.84 9.64 4.47
C PHE A 246 8.38 10.08 4.38
N ILE A 247 7.52 9.57 5.27
CA ILE A 247 6.13 10.04 5.40
C ILE A 247 6.10 11.52 5.82
N ALA A 248 6.90 11.89 6.82
CA ALA A 248 6.99 13.27 7.30
C ALA A 248 7.54 14.22 6.21
N ILE A 249 8.56 13.79 5.46
CA ILE A 249 9.11 14.55 4.32
C ILE A 249 8.06 14.72 3.22
N CYS A 250 7.28 13.67 2.91
CA CYS A 250 6.19 13.76 1.94
C CYS A 250 5.10 14.74 2.40
N ALA A 251 4.71 14.67 3.67
CA ALA A 251 3.76 15.61 4.27
C ALA A 251 4.29 17.05 4.25
N LEU A 252 5.60 17.24 4.47
CA LEU A 252 6.24 18.55 4.36
C LEU A 252 6.15 19.11 2.95
N GLY A 253 6.44 18.28 1.93
CA GLY A 253 6.25 18.67 0.53
C GLY A 253 4.80 19.08 0.24
N GLY A 254 3.83 18.26 0.66
CA GLY A 254 2.40 18.54 0.47
C GLY A 254 1.95 19.82 1.15
N SER A 255 2.37 20.04 2.40
CA SER A 255 2.05 21.26 3.14
C SER A 255 2.74 22.51 2.58
N TYR A 256 3.99 22.38 2.16
CA TYR A 256 4.71 23.48 1.50
C TYR A 256 4.06 23.89 0.18
N ALA A 257 3.35 22.95 -0.45
CA ALA A 257 2.54 23.19 -1.64
C ALA A 257 1.06 23.49 -1.30
N ASN A 258 0.66 23.68 -0.04
CA ASN A 258 -0.74 23.95 0.34
C ASN A 258 -1.74 22.91 -0.23
N ALA A 259 -1.33 21.65 -0.35
CA ALA A 259 -2.20 20.60 -0.86
C ALA A 259 -3.34 20.26 0.13
N GLU A 260 -4.45 19.75 -0.40
CA GLU A 260 -5.56 19.27 0.44
C GLU A 260 -5.11 18.12 1.35
N LEU A 261 -5.54 18.16 2.61
CA LEU A 261 -5.14 17.16 3.62
C LEU A 261 -5.43 15.72 3.16
N ILE A 262 -6.55 15.49 2.47
CA ILE A 262 -6.92 14.15 1.99
C ILE A 262 -5.92 13.62 0.96
N ASP A 263 -5.42 14.47 0.07
CA ASP A 263 -4.44 14.12 -0.96
C ASP A 263 -3.06 13.88 -0.32
N ILE A 264 -2.70 14.68 0.70
CA ILE A 264 -1.49 14.47 1.51
C ILE A 264 -1.53 13.11 2.20
N VAL A 265 -2.64 12.78 2.87
CA VAL A 265 -2.81 11.49 3.57
C VAL A 265 -2.70 10.32 2.58
N LEU A 266 -3.33 10.45 1.41
CA LEU A 266 -3.30 9.42 0.37
C LEU A 266 -1.87 9.15 -0.14
N ILE A 267 -1.11 10.19 -0.47
CA ILE A 267 0.26 10.00 -0.96
C ILE A 267 1.21 9.53 0.15
N CYS A 268 1.05 10.03 1.38
CA CYS A 268 1.81 9.58 2.55
C CYS A 268 1.60 8.08 2.80
N PHE A 269 0.37 7.61 2.61
CA PHE A 269 0.07 6.19 2.69
C PHE A 269 0.75 5.40 1.55
N ALA A 270 0.77 5.92 0.32
CA ALA A 270 1.51 5.30 -0.78
C ALA A 270 3.03 5.26 -0.53
N VAL A 271 3.60 6.31 0.07
CA VAL A 271 5.01 6.36 0.53
C VAL A 271 5.28 5.31 1.59
N MET A 272 4.37 5.15 2.57
CA MET A 272 4.47 4.09 3.57
C MET A 272 4.55 2.72 2.91
N LEU A 273 3.64 2.41 1.97
CA LEU A 273 3.67 1.13 1.26
C LEU A 273 4.93 0.93 0.41
N ALA A 274 5.40 1.97 -0.27
CA ALA A 274 6.66 1.93 -1.02
C ALA A 274 7.81 1.57 -0.08
N GLY A 275 7.91 2.27 1.06
CA GLY A 275 8.94 2.04 2.08
C GLY A 275 8.86 0.64 2.67
N LEU A 276 7.65 0.15 2.98
CA LEU A 276 7.47 -1.23 3.44
C LEU A 276 7.89 -2.26 2.39
N GLY A 277 7.55 -2.02 1.12
CA GLY A 277 8.02 -2.86 0.00
C GLY A 277 9.55 -2.90 -0.07
N THR A 278 10.21 -1.76 0.05
CA THR A 278 11.68 -1.65 0.10
C THR A 278 12.28 -2.41 1.28
N LEU A 279 11.66 -2.32 2.47
CA LEU A 279 12.12 -3.04 3.66
C LEU A 279 11.95 -4.55 3.52
N VAL A 280 10.82 -5.02 2.98
CA VAL A 280 10.56 -6.43 2.69
C VAL A 280 11.54 -6.97 1.64
N GLN A 281 11.84 -6.18 0.59
CA GLN A 281 12.88 -6.52 -0.38
C GLN A 281 14.25 -6.65 0.29
N ASN A 282 14.63 -5.65 1.10
CA ASN A 282 15.90 -5.65 1.83
C ASN A 282 16.04 -6.90 2.72
N ASP A 283 15.05 -7.18 3.55
CA ASP A 283 15.02 -8.36 4.44
C ASP A 283 15.09 -9.71 3.69
N TRP A 284 14.51 -9.76 2.48
CA TRP A 284 14.56 -10.95 1.65
C TRP A 284 15.93 -11.19 1.01
N PHE A 285 16.54 -10.15 0.44
CA PHE A 285 17.82 -10.30 -0.25
C PHE A 285 18.99 -10.41 0.72
N ASP A 286 18.90 -9.82 1.90
CA ASP A 286 19.97 -9.83 2.90
C ASP A 286 20.00 -11.10 3.75
N ARG A 287 18.98 -11.97 3.66
CA ARG A 287 18.91 -13.22 4.43
C ARG A 287 20.10 -14.16 4.21
N HIS A 288 20.77 -14.07 3.06
CA HIS A 288 21.95 -14.89 2.74
C HIS A 288 23.21 -14.36 3.45
N GLU A 289 23.25 -13.08 3.75
CA GLU A 289 24.38 -12.41 4.39
C GLU A 289 24.25 -12.41 5.92
N ASP A 290 23.01 -12.33 6.41
CA ASP A 290 22.76 -12.17 7.85
C ASP A 290 22.75 -13.50 8.63
N SER A 291 22.82 -14.66 7.96
CA SER A 291 22.68 -16.00 8.57
C SER A 291 21.41 -16.19 9.45
N ARG A 292 20.44 -15.27 9.33
CA ARG A 292 19.20 -15.25 10.11
C ARG A 292 18.09 -16.03 9.40
N ILE A 293 17.26 -16.70 10.19
CA ILE A 293 16.00 -17.28 9.69
C ILE A 293 15.11 -16.12 9.23
N SER A 294 14.92 -15.97 7.92
CA SER A 294 14.09 -14.91 7.37
C SER A 294 12.61 -15.22 7.55
N VAL A 295 11.89 -14.28 8.16
CA VAL A 295 10.43 -14.29 8.26
C VAL A 295 9.78 -13.98 6.90
N VAL A 296 10.55 -13.37 5.99
CA VAL A 296 10.10 -12.90 4.68
C VAL A 296 10.34 -13.98 3.62
N SER A 297 9.38 -14.15 2.72
CA SER A 297 9.44 -15.04 1.57
C SER A 297 9.46 -14.28 0.24
N ALA A 298 9.85 -14.95 -0.86
CA ALA A 298 9.77 -14.39 -2.22
C ALA A 298 8.34 -13.96 -2.59
N GLU A 299 7.34 -14.68 -2.09
CA GLU A 299 5.93 -14.37 -2.32
C GLU A 299 5.52 -13.08 -1.59
N ASP A 300 6.11 -12.79 -0.42
CA ASP A 300 5.89 -11.52 0.28
C ASP A 300 6.46 -10.35 -0.53
N VAL A 301 7.69 -10.48 -1.06
CA VAL A 301 8.27 -9.46 -1.95
C VAL A 301 7.37 -9.20 -3.16
N PHE A 302 6.92 -10.27 -3.82
CA PHE A 302 6.05 -10.15 -4.98
C PHE A 302 4.69 -9.53 -4.62
N ALA A 303 4.11 -9.88 -3.47
CA ALA A 303 2.86 -9.32 -2.98
C ALA A 303 2.98 -7.80 -2.76
N PHE A 304 3.98 -7.35 -2.01
CA PHE A 304 4.21 -5.93 -1.74
C PHE A 304 4.43 -5.13 -3.02
N ASN A 305 5.24 -5.67 -3.93
CA ASN A 305 5.50 -5.03 -5.21
C ASN A 305 4.25 -4.91 -6.09
N SER A 306 3.45 -5.97 -6.16
CA SER A 306 2.21 -5.98 -6.95
C SER A 306 1.17 -5.02 -6.38
N ILE A 307 1.04 -4.99 -5.05
CA ILE A 307 0.10 -4.10 -4.35
C ILE A 307 0.47 -2.64 -4.60
N PHE A 308 1.72 -2.29 -4.35
CA PHE A 308 2.22 -0.93 -4.58
C PHE A 308 2.02 -0.52 -6.04
N PHE A 309 2.41 -1.36 -7.01
CA PHE A 309 2.29 -1.03 -8.43
C PHE A 309 0.83 -0.80 -8.85
N LEU A 310 -0.11 -1.64 -8.40
CA LEU A 310 -1.53 -1.44 -8.68
C LEU A 310 -2.04 -0.12 -8.10
N ILE A 311 -1.65 0.23 -6.87
CA ILE A 311 -2.04 1.51 -6.26
C ILE A 311 -1.52 2.68 -7.09
N ILE A 312 -0.25 2.66 -7.50
CA ILE A 312 0.32 3.71 -8.36
C ILE A 312 -0.44 3.82 -9.67
N VAL A 313 -0.80 2.71 -10.32
CA VAL A 313 -1.59 2.74 -11.57
C VAL A 313 -2.90 3.51 -11.36
N PHE A 314 -3.65 3.24 -10.29
CA PHE A 314 -4.92 3.93 -10.05
C PHE A 314 -4.74 5.39 -9.59
N LEU A 315 -3.70 5.69 -8.81
CA LEU A 315 -3.36 7.08 -8.47
C LEU A 315 -2.95 7.87 -9.74
N PHE A 316 -2.23 7.25 -10.67
CA PHE A 316 -1.91 7.84 -11.96
C PHE A 316 -3.17 8.09 -12.79
N MET A 317 -4.12 7.14 -12.81
CA MET A 317 -5.43 7.30 -13.49
C MET A 317 -6.31 8.39 -12.86
N LEU A 318 -6.08 8.74 -11.59
CA LEU A 318 -6.67 9.91 -10.92
C LEU A 318 -5.97 11.22 -11.30
N ASN A 319 -5.01 11.21 -12.23
CA ASN A 319 -4.16 12.33 -12.63
C ASN A 319 -3.29 12.88 -11.48
N ILE A 320 -2.95 12.05 -10.49
CA ILE A 320 -2.09 12.46 -9.37
C ILE A 320 -0.63 12.38 -9.82
N ARG A 321 -0.05 13.50 -10.25
CA ARG A 321 1.34 13.58 -10.75
C ARG A 321 2.40 13.17 -9.71
N ALA A 322 2.06 13.30 -8.43
CA ALA A 322 2.86 12.87 -7.28
C ALA A 322 3.36 11.41 -7.36
N VAL A 323 2.71 10.55 -8.15
CA VAL A 323 3.14 9.16 -8.32
C VAL A 323 4.44 9.01 -9.11
N ILE A 324 4.82 9.99 -9.95
CA ILE A 324 6.00 9.88 -10.83
C ILE A 324 7.31 9.88 -10.01
N PRO A 325 7.57 10.86 -9.12
CA PRO A 325 8.74 10.80 -8.25
C PRO A 325 8.69 9.59 -7.32
N LEU A 326 7.49 9.19 -6.85
CA LEU A 326 7.34 8.00 -6.01
C LEU A 326 7.74 6.72 -6.76
N LEU A 327 7.43 6.61 -8.06
CA LEU A 327 7.92 5.52 -8.92
C LEU A 327 9.43 5.55 -9.09
N LEU A 328 10.04 6.75 -9.19
CA LEU A 328 11.49 6.88 -9.24
C LEU A 328 12.13 6.37 -7.94
N ALA A 329 11.62 6.81 -6.77
CA ALA A 329 12.05 6.29 -5.47
C ALA A 329 11.93 4.76 -5.44
N TYR A 330 10.77 4.24 -5.84
CA TYR A 330 10.54 2.81 -5.84
C TYR A 330 11.45 2.04 -6.80
N ALA A 331 11.71 2.55 -8.00
CA ALA A 331 12.66 1.95 -8.94
C ALA A 331 14.08 1.87 -8.35
N THR A 332 14.51 2.89 -7.61
CA THR A 332 15.81 2.84 -6.93
C THR A 332 15.88 1.78 -5.82
N SER A 333 14.75 1.34 -5.24
CA SER A 333 14.76 0.20 -4.30
C SER A 333 15.16 -1.12 -4.96
N PHE A 334 14.80 -1.32 -6.23
CA PHE A 334 15.25 -2.48 -7.01
C PHE A 334 16.75 -2.40 -7.25
N LEU A 335 17.24 -1.24 -7.70
CA LEU A 335 18.67 -1.00 -7.89
C LEU A 335 19.45 -1.21 -6.57
N TYR A 336 18.88 -0.80 -5.44
CA TYR A 336 19.50 -0.95 -4.13
C TYR A 336 19.61 -2.41 -3.69
N ASN A 337 18.51 -3.17 -3.77
CA ASN A 337 18.40 -4.49 -3.14
C ASN A 337 18.71 -5.67 -4.08
N TYR A 338 18.39 -5.59 -5.37
CA TYR A 338 18.42 -6.77 -6.23
C TYR A 338 19.84 -7.16 -6.65
N PRO A 339 20.13 -8.48 -6.79
CA PRO A 339 21.48 -8.98 -7.10
C PRO A 339 22.07 -8.47 -8.43
N PHE A 340 21.26 -8.06 -9.40
CA PHE A 340 21.74 -7.65 -10.71
C PHE A 340 22.50 -6.31 -10.70
N TYR A 341 22.31 -5.46 -9.69
CA TYR A 341 23.05 -4.20 -9.55
C TYR A 341 23.55 -4.00 -8.12
N ARG A 342 22.66 -4.16 -7.13
CA ARG A 342 22.97 -4.16 -5.69
C ARG A 342 23.79 -2.95 -5.24
N ALA A 343 23.24 -1.76 -5.48
CA ALA A 343 23.89 -0.48 -5.21
C ALA A 343 24.34 -0.30 -3.76
N ARG A 344 23.71 -0.99 -2.81
CA ARG A 344 24.14 -1.09 -1.40
C ARG A 344 25.65 -1.36 -1.28
N ASN A 345 26.21 -2.19 -2.15
CA ASN A 345 27.61 -2.62 -2.08
C ASN A 345 28.57 -1.63 -2.75
N SER A 346 28.07 -0.48 -3.19
CA SER A 346 28.84 0.53 -3.92
C SER A 346 28.73 1.90 -3.26
N PHE A 347 29.87 2.56 -3.08
CA PHE A 347 29.94 3.96 -2.67
C PHE A 347 30.21 4.85 -3.90
N PRO A 348 29.60 6.05 -4.00
CA PRO A 348 28.59 6.61 -3.10
C PRO A 348 27.15 6.18 -3.44
N GLY A 349 26.98 5.06 -4.17
CA GLY A 349 25.68 4.60 -4.67
C GLY A 349 24.64 4.40 -3.58
N ASN A 350 25.02 3.78 -2.46
CA ASN A 350 24.15 3.56 -1.31
C ASN A 350 23.57 4.88 -0.74
N LEU A 351 24.43 5.90 -0.54
CA LEU A 351 24.01 7.22 -0.02
C LEU A 351 23.18 8.00 -1.04
N LYS A 352 23.56 7.95 -2.33
CA LYS A 352 22.82 8.62 -3.40
C LYS A 352 21.40 8.09 -3.52
N ILE A 353 21.20 6.78 -3.42
CA ILE A 353 19.86 6.19 -3.50
C ILE A 353 18.99 6.62 -2.32
N GLU A 354 19.52 6.60 -1.10
CA GLU A 354 18.80 7.12 0.07
C GLU A 354 18.41 8.59 -0.14
N GLY A 355 19.35 9.42 -0.63
CA GLY A 355 19.06 10.80 -1.03
C GLY A 355 17.95 10.93 -2.07
N ILE A 356 17.99 10.12 -3.14
CA ILE A 356 16.93 10.07 -4.18
C ILE A 356 15.59 9.72 -3.54
N TRP A 357 15.56 8.77 -2.60
CA TRP A 357 14.36 8.44 -1.84
C TRP A 357 13.81 9.66 -1.10
N GLY A 358 14.64 10.33 -0.29
CA GLY A 358 14.24 11.52 0.46
C GLY A 358 13.71 12.64 -0.43
N GLY A 359 14.47 13.01 -1.47
CA GLY A 359 14.07 14.06 -2.41
C GLY A 359 12.82 13.70 -3.21
N SER A 360 12.70 12.45 -3.67
CA SER A 360 11.54 12.00 -4.46
C SER A 360 10.25 11.99 -3.65
N VAL A 361 10.27 11.58 -2.37
CA VAL A 361 9.06 11.62 -1.54
C VAL A 361 8.64 13.06 -1.22
N PHE A 362 9.60 13.99 -1.04
CA PHE A 362 9.31 15.41 -0.90
C PHE A 362 8.64 15.98 -2.16
N VAL A 363 9.23 15.73 -3.33
CA VAL A 363 8.68 16.17 -4.63
C VAL A 363 7.32 15.52 -4.90
N SER A 364 7.10 14.28 -4.45
CA SER A 364 5.78 13.65 -4.52
C SER A 364 4.74 14.47 -3.75
N GLY A 365 5.09 14.93 -2.53
CA GLY A 365 4.25 15.86 -1.78
C GLY A 365 4.01 17.18 -2.51
N LEU A 366 5.08 17.82 -3.04
CA LEU A 366 4.97 19.09 -3.77
C LEU A 366 4.01 19.00 -4.98
N LEU A 367 4.09 17.89 -5.71
CA LEU A 367 3.30 17.66 -6.94
C LEU A 367 1.83 17.28 -6.69
N LEU A 368 1.34 17.38 -5.44
CA LEU A 368 -0.08 17.29 -5.15
C LEU A 368 -0.86 18.55 -5.57
N MET A 369 -0.19 19.69 -5.74
CA MET A 369 -0.86 20.88 -6.27
C MET A 369 -1.35 20.66 -7.70
N LYS A 370 -2.61 21.02 -7.93
CA LYS A 370 -3.17 21.09 -9.27
C LYS A 370 -2.62 22.34 -9.96
N ILE A 371 -1.72 22.14 -10.93
CA ILE A 371 -1.45 23.11 -12.01
C ILE A 371 -0.70 24.36 -11.52
N GLN A 372 0.42 24.19 -10.84
CA GLN A 372 1.42 25.27 -10.69
C GLN A 372 2.81 24.73 -11.01
N ASP A 373 3.62 25.57 -11.64
CA ASP A 373 5.02 25.28 -11.86
C ASP A 373 5.75 25.25 -10.51
N ILE A 374 6.73 24.35 -10.39
CA ILE A 374 7.58 24.28 -9.20
C ILE A 374 8.40 25.57 -9.13
N THR A 375 8.32 26.29 -8.02
CA THR A 375 9.10 27.52 -7.81
C THR A 375 10.58 27.20 -7.52
N ASP A 376 11.47 28.17 -7.76
CA ASP A 376 12.90 28.01 -7.44
C ASP A 376 13.14 27.66 -5.96
N GLY A 377 12.33 28.23 -5.06
CA GLY A 377 12.37 27.90 -3.62
C GLY A 377 11.97 26.45 -3.32
N GLN A 378 10.94 25.94 -3.99
CA GLN A 378 10.53 24.54 -3.89
C GLN A 378 11.60 23.58 -4.44
N LEU A 379 12.24 23.96 -5.55
CA LEU A 379 13.33 23.19 -6.14
C LEU A 379 14.55 23.16 -5.21
N LEU A 380 14.93 24.31 -4.65
CA LEU A 380 16.00 24.40 -3.65
C LEU A 380 15.70 23.53 -2.43
N ALA A 381 14.46 23.57 -1.91
CA ALA A 381 14.04 22.72 -0.81
C ALA A 381 14.17 21.23 -1.15
N ALA A 382 13.82 20.81 -2.37
CA ALA A 382 13.98 19.43 -2.82
C ALA A 382 15.47 18.99 -2.83
N PHE A 383 16.38 19.86 -3.29
CA PHE A 383 17.82 19.59 -3.23
C PHE A 383 18.36 19.52 -1.79
N LEU A 384 17.88 20.39 -0.90
CA LEU A 384 18.23 20.37 0.51
C LEU A 384 17.76 19.07 1.20
N VAL A 385 16.54 18.61 0.89
CA VAL A 385 16.03 17.32 1.38
C VAL A 385 16.88 16.16 0.87
N PHE A 386 17.20 16.14 -0.43
CA PHE A 386 18.09 15.13 -1.02
C PHE A 386 19.46 15.07 -0.31
N GLY A 387 20.11 16.22 -0.15
CA GLY A 387 21.43 16.33 0.48
C GLY A 387 21.38 16.00 1.98
N GLY A 388 20.41 16.56 2.69
CA GLY A 388 20.21 16.35 4.12
C GLY A 388 19.93 14.89 4.44
N TRP A 389 19.07 14.23 3.67
CA TRP A 389 18.78 12.81 3.89
C TRP A 389 19.97 11.91 3.57
N SER A 390 20.74 12.21 2.51
CA SER A 390 22.01 11.51 2.21
C SER A 390 22.99 11.57 3.39
N LEU A 391 23.03 12.71 4.08
CA LEU A 391 23.88 12.95 5.24
C LEU A 391 23.40 12.15 6.47
N VAL A 392 22.09 12.13 6.73
CA VAL A 392 21.50 11.30 7.80
C VAL A 392 21.70 9.81 7.54
N ALA A 393 21.58 9.37 6.29
CA ALA A 393 21.87 8.00 5.88
C ALA A 393 23.34 7.62 6.12
N ALA A 394 24.29 8.55 6.00
CA ALA A 394 25.67 8.27 6.37
C ALA A 394 25.79 7.93 7.88
N ILE A 395 25.05 8.59 8.78
CA ILE A 395 25.07 8.22 10.20
C ILE A 395 24.50 6.83 10.44
N LYS A 396 23.45 6.44 9.72
CA LYS A 396 22.84 5.10 9.80
C LYS A 396 23.89 4.00 9.61
N ASP A 397 24.75 4.13 8.59
CA ASP A 397 25.76 3.14 8.24
C ASP A 397 26.79 2.90 9.36
N ALA A 398 26.93 3.82 10.32
CA ALA A 398 27.87 3.68 11.43
C ALA A 398 27.57 2.47 12.32
N LYS A 399 26.29 2.10 12.49
CA LYS A 399 25.88 1.00 13.37
C LYS A 399 26.21 -0.39 12.80
N ASP A 400 26.31 -0.48 11.47
CA ASP A 400 26.48 -1.72 10.73
C ASP A 400 27.92 -1.90 10.20
N VAL A 401 28.84 -0.97 10.51
CA VAL A 401 30.21 -0.92 9.96
C VAL A 401 30.99 -2.24 10.06
N GLN A 402 30.82 -3.01 11.14
CA GLN A 402 31.52 -4.29 11.30
C GLN A 402 30.95 -5.37 10.38
N THR A 403 29.62 -5.44 10.27
CA THR A 403 28.92 -6.37 9.39
C THR A 403 29.18 -6.01 7.93
N ASP A 404 29.11 -4.73 7.60
CA ASP A 404 29.40 -4.21 6.26
C ASP A 404 30.83 -4.48 5.83
N SER A 405 31.80 -4.32 6.74
CA SER A 405 33.20 -4.67 6.48
C SER A 405 33.37 -6.16 6.18
N LYS A 406 32.73 -7.05 6.96
CA LYS A 406 32.76 -8.50 6.73
C LYS A 406 32.13 -8.91 5.39
N ASN A 407 31.08 -8.22 4.98
CA ASN A 407 30.33 -8.51 3.76
C ASN A 407 30.86 -7.76 2.53
N ASN A 408 32.02 -7.09 2.64
CA ASN A 408 32.60 -6.26 1.57
C ASN A 408 31.66 -5.15 1.05
N VAL A 409 30.79 -4.64 1.91
CA VAL A 409 29.90 -3.52 1.61
C VAL A 409 30.71 -2.22 1.69
N LYS A 410 30.74 -1.48 0.58
CA LYS A 410 31.46 -0.20 0.48
C LYS A 410 30.56 0.93 0.96
N THR A 411 30.68 1.29 2.23
CA THR A 411 30.08 2.48 2.84
C THR A 411 31.14 3.57 3.02
N LEU A 412 30.71 4.77 3.42
CA LEU A 412 31.62 5.86 3.78
C LEU A 412 32.64 5.39 4.84
N TYR A 413 32.17 4.68 5.87
CA TYR A 413 33.01 4.19 6.96
C TYR A 413 33.99 3.11 6.50
N THR A 414 33.53 2.09 5.78
CA THR A 414 34.41 0.99 5.37
C THR A 414 35.50 1.46 4.41
N ILE A 415 35.20 2.42 3.53
CA ILE A 415 36.20 3.02 2.63
C ILE A 415 37.26 3.79 3.40
N PHE A 416 36.87 4.70 4.29
CA PHE A 416 37.87 5.48 5.04
C PHE A 416 38.67 4.60 6.02
N MET A 417 38.04 3.59 6.63
CA MET A 417 38.75 2.61 7.46
C MET A 417 39.75 1.78 6.66
N SER A 418 39.44 1.43 5.40
CA SER A 418 40.41 0.76 4.51
C SER A 418 41.66 1.61 4.21
N ARG A 419 41.57 2.93 4.43
CA ARG A 419 42.67 3.90 4.30
C ARG A 419 43.31 4.27 5.65
N ALA A 420 43.17 3.40 6.65
CA ALA A 420 43.69 3.59 8.01
C ALA A 420 43.16 4.84 8.74
N VAL A 421 42.01 5.40 8.33
CA VAL A 421 41.34 6.47 9.10
C VAL A 421 40.55 5.82 10.25
N PRO A 422 40.81 6.20 11.52
CA PRO A 422 40.09 5.64 12.66
C PRO A 422 38.59 5.93 12.58
N PHE A 423 37.76 4.93 12.95
CA PHE A 423 36.30 5.05 13.02
C PHE A 423 35.84 6.31 13.75
N GLN A 424 36.47 6.64 14.87
CA GLN A 424 36.12 7.79 15.71
C GLN A 424 36.25 9.11 14.95
N LYS A 425 37.29 9.27 14.13
CA LYS A 425 37.49 10.48 13.32
C LYS A 425 36.42 10.61 12.25
N ILE A 426 36.14 9.53 11.51
CA ILE A 426 35.09 9.51 10.48
C ILE A 426 33.74 9.85 11.11
N HIS A 427 33.39 9.16 12.19
CA HIS A 427 32.13 9.36 12.89
C HIS A 427 31.98 10.77 13.43
N PHE A 428 33.06 11.36 13.97
CA PHE A 428 33.06 12.75 14.46
C PHE A 428 32.70 13.75 13.36
N PHE A 429 33.33 13.65 12.17
CA PHE A 429 33.02 14.56 11.06
C PHE A 429 31.58 14.40 10.55
N VAL A 430 31.12 13.16 10.38
CA VAL A 430 29.74 12.89 9.94
C VAL A 430 28.74 13.43 10.97
N ARG A 431 29.00 13.23 12.26
CA ARG A 431 28.18 13.77 13.34
C ARG A 431 28.12 15.28 13.33
N ILE A 432 29.25 15.97 13.20
CA ILE A 432 29.28 17.43 13.11
C ILE A 432 28.44 17.91 11.93
N ALA A 433 28.61 17.30 10.76
CA ALA A 433 27.86 17.70 9.58
C ALA A 433 26.34 17.55 9.81
N VAL A 434 25.89 16.45 10.40
CA VAL A 434 24.46 16.24 10.67
C VAL A 434 23.94 17.18 11.76
N VAL A 435 24.72 17.43 12.81
CA VAL A 435 24.36 18.42 13.84
C VAL A 435 24.17 19.80 13.21
N ILE A 436 25.10 20.23 12.36
CA ILE A 436 24.98 21.49 11.63
C ILE A 436 23.71 21.50 10.78
N ALA A 437 23.42 20.41 10.06
CA ALA A 437 22.21 20.29 9.24
C ALA A 437 20.91 20.43 10.06
N PHE A 438 20.86 19.90 11.28
CA PHE A 438 19.70 20.07 12.18
C PHE A 438 19.60 21.45 12.84
N LEU A 439 20.72 22.18 12.96
CA LEU A 439 20.75 23.52 13.55
C LEU A 439 20.43 24.63 12.55
N ILE A 440 20.64 24.42 11.25
CA ILE A 440 20.35 25.43 10.23
C ILE A 440 18.86 25.85 10.23
N PRO A 441 17.86 24.94 10.18
CA PRO A 441 16.46 25.35 10.12
C PRO A 441 15.98 26.16 11.35
N PRO A 442 16.30 25.78 12.61
CA PRO A 442 15.98 26.60 13.78
C PRO A 442 16.65 27.97 13.78
N ILE A 443 17.90 28.08 13.30
CA ILE A 443 18.60 29.37 13.18
C ILE A 443 17.89 30.26 12.15
N ILE A 444 17.51 29.71 10.99
CA ILE A 444 16.75 30.45 9.98
C ILE A 444 15.41 30.91 10.58
N LEU A 445 14.68 30.01 11.25
CA LEU A 445 13.43 30.35 11.94
C LEU A 445 13.58 31.47 12.95
N LEU A 446 14.68 31.48 13.72
CA LEU A 446 14.95 32.52 14.71
C LEU A 446 15.10 33.90 14.06
N LEU A 447 15.64 33.96 12.84
CA LEU A 447 15.84 35.19 12.09
C LEU A 447 14.56 35.65 11.38
N SER A 448 13.64 34.72 11.09
CA SER A 448 12.52 34.95 10.19
C SER A 448 11.15 34.96 10.87
N THR A 449 11.04 34.48 12.12
CA THR A 449 9.77 34.28 12.82
C THR A 449 9.87 34.63 14.31
N PRO A 450 8.74 34.77 15.03
CA PRO A 450 8.75 34.92 16.49
C PRO A 450 9.58 33.84 17.20
N ILE A 451 10.32 34.25 18.24
CA ILE A 451 11.32 33.41 18.93
C ILE A 451 10.80 32.07 19.43
N TRP A 452 9.51 31.97 19.76
CA TRP A 452 8.92 30.74 20.29
C TRP A 452 8.84 29.62 19.23
N TYR A 453 8.71 29.97 17.94
CA TYR A 453 8.77 28.97 16.86
C TYR A 453 10.16 28.36 16.75
N ALA A 454 11.18 29.22 16.75
CA ALA A 454 12.56 28.79 16.78
C ALA A 454 12.86 27.98 18.04
N ALA A 455 12.36 28.39 19.21
CA ALA A 455 12.57 27.67 20.48
C ALA A 455 12.05 26.23 20.44
N ILE A 456 10.87 25.97 19.87
CA ILE A 456 10.35 24.60 19.71
C ILE A 456 11.21 23.79 18.74
N ALA A 457 11.64 24.39 17.62
CA ALA A 457 12.58 23.73 16.69
C ALA A 457 13.93 23.41 17.38
N PHE A 458 14.43 24.33 18.21
CA PHE A 458 15.59 24.16 19.06
C PHE A 458 15.38 23.18 20.22
N LEU A 459 14.17 22.75 20.54
CA LEU A 459 13.92 21.65 21.49
C LEU A 459 13.90 20.29 20.78
N LEU A 460 13.31 20.24 19.58
CA LEU A 460 13.21 19.02 18.78
C LEU A 460 14.54 18.63 18.10
N GLY A 461 15.35 19.62 17.69
CA GLY A 461 16.68 19.41 17.11
C GLY A 461 17.64 18.68 18.06
N PRO A 462 17.82 19.13 19.31
CA PRO A 462 18.62 18.46 20.33
C PRO A 462 18.19 17.05 20.67
N LEU A 463 16.90 16.71 20.53
CA LEU A 463 16.46 15.32 20.70
C LEU A 463 17.07 14.41 19.61
N SER A 464 17.12 14.88 18.36
CA SER A 464 17.83 14.19 17.28
C SER A 464 19.34 14.15 17.51
N ILE A 465 19.92 15.27 17.95
CA ILE A 465 21.34 15.37 18.28
C ILE A 465 21.72 14.42 19.43
N PHE A 466 20.87 14.26 20.44
CA PHE A 466 21.07 13.33 21.55
C PHE A 466 21.17 11.88 21.08
N PHE A 467 20.33 11.47 20.13
CA PHE A 467 20.44 10.13 19.55
C PHE A 467 21.67 9.98 18.65
N ILE A 468 22.07 11.04 17.95
CA ILE A 468 23.32 11.09 17.18
C ILE A 468 24.55 10.94 18.08
N THR A 469 24.49 11.43 19.33
CA THR A 469 25.64 11.41 20.23
C THR A 469 25.84 10.11 20.98
N ARG A 470 24.82 9.24 21.01
CA ARG A 470 24.87 7.91 21.63
C ARG A 470 25.73 6.93 20.83
N LYS A 471 26.07 5.80 21.47
CA LYS A 471 26.72 4.67 20.81
C LYS A 471 25.87 4.24 19.61
N ALA A 472 26.52 4.02 18.47
CA ALA A 472 25.85 3.60 17.24
C ALA A 472 25.24 2.20 17.41
N ASP A 473 23.98 2.15 17.83
CA ASP A 473 23.17 0.94 17.94
C ASP A 473 21.80 1.14 17.27
N THR A 474 21.04 0.04 17.18
CA THR A 474 19.73 0.06 16.51
C THR A 474 18.71 0.96 17.20
N ASN A 475 18.75 1.06 18.53
CA ASN A 475 17.79 1.85 19.30
C ASN A 475 18.08 3.35 19.17
N ALA A 476 19.37 3.73 19.23
CA ALA A 476 19.80 5.09 18.98
C ALA A 476 19.40 5.54 17.57
N PHE A 477 19.54 4.66 16.57
CA PHE A 477 19.11 4.96 15.21
C PHE A 477 17.58 5.11 15.08
N LEU A 478 16.80 4.22 15.67
CA LEU A 478 15.33 4.36 15.69
C LEU A 478 14.88 5.64 16.40
N GLY A 479 15.57 6.01 17.48
CA GLY A 479 15.38 7.29 18.17
C GLY A 479 15.63 8.47 17.25
N LEU A 480 16.77 8.47 16.53
CA LEU A 480 17.11 9.50 15.54
C LEU A 480 16.06 9.61 14.43
N LEU A 481 15.60 8.49 13.86
CA LEU A 481 14.56 8.53 12.83
C LEU A 481 13.25 9.12 13.37
N SER A 482 12.84 8.70 14.57
CA SER A 482 11.60 9.17 15.19
C SER A 482 11.67 10.66 15.53
N SER A 483 12.78 11.12 16.11
CA SER A 483 12.98 12.53 16.42
C SER A 483 13.13 13.39 15.16
N SER A 484 13.75 12.87 14.10
CA SER A 484 13.82 13.55 12.80
C SER A 484 12.43 13.69 12.19
N ALA A 485 11.60 12.65 12.27
CA ALA A 485 10.21 12.72 11.80
C ALA A 485 9.40 13.76 12.58
N LEU A 486 9.53 13.80 13.93
CA LEU A 486 8.87 14.82 14.76
C LEU A 486 9.35 16.23 14.43
N PHE A 487 10.66 16.41 14.25
CA PHE A 487 11.25 17.67 13.82
C PHE A 487 10.66 18.12 12.48
N ILE A 488 10.59 17.24 11.48
CA ILE A 488 10.00 17.54 10.18
C ILE A 488 8.50 17.85 10.30
N LEU A 489 7.73 17.07 11.07
CA LEU A 489 6.30 17.31 11.32
C LEU A 489 6.03 18.66 11.96
N TYR A 490 6.95 19.18 12.79
CA TYR A 490 6.85 20.54 13.30
C TYR A 490 6.91 21.57 12.16
N PHE A 491 7.81 21.40 11.19
CA PHE A 491 7.84 22.26 10.00
C PHE A 491 6.59 22.10 9.12
N VAL A 492 6.00 20.89 9.05
CA VAL A 492 4.70 20.67 8.38
C VAL A 492 3.62 21.56 9.00
N LEU A 493 3.54 21.58 10.33
CA LEU A 493 2.58 22.39 11.06
C LEU A 493 2.80 23.88 10.80
N LEU A 494 4.05 24.34 10.85
CA LEU A 494 4.39 25.73 10.57
C LEU A 494 4.02 26.15 9.14
N ALA A 495 4.22 25.27 8.16
CA ALA A 495 3.83 25.51 6.77
C ALA A 495 2.30 25.64 6.62
N GLN A 496 1.53 24.77 7.27
CA GLN A 496 0.06 24.82 7.25
C GLN A 496 -0.51 26.07 7.94
N LEU A 497 0.23 26.69 8.85
CA LEU A 497 -0.15 27.93 9.53
C LEU A 497 0.29 29.19 8.76
N ASP A 498 0.78 29.04 7.52
CA ASP A 498 1.28 30.14 6.66
C ASP A 498 2.41 30.98 7.28
N ILE A 499 3.13 30.45 8.27
CA ILE A 499 4.22 31.16 8.98
C ILE A 499 5.47 31.34 8.09
N PHE A 500 5.60 30.53 7.04
CA PHE A 500 6.74 30.56 6.10
C PHE A 500 6.50 31.39 4.83
N ARG A 501 5.38 32.12 4.71
CA ARG A 501 5.20 33.06 3.60
C ARG A 501 6.04 34.32 3.84
N ILE A 502 7.32 34.25 3.49
CA ILE A 502 8.19 35.42 3.30
C ILE A 502 8.27 35.74 1.83
#